data_AF-A0AAN8FUS0-F1
#
_entry.id   AF-A0AAN8FUS0-F1
#
_cell.length_a   1.000
_cell.length_b   1.000
_cell.length_c   1.000
_cell.angle_alpha   90.00
_cell.angle_beta   90.00
_cell.angle_gamma   90.00
#
_symmetry.space_group_name_H-M   'P 1'
#
loop_
_entity.id
_entity.type
_entity.pdbx_description
1 polymer ?
#
loop_
_entity_poly.entity_id
_entity_poly.type
_entity_poly.pdbx_seq_one_letter_code
_entity_poly.pdbx_strand_id
1 'polypeptide(L)'
;MHQLVAITRKNFIIKKRRWFLTLMEVLLPSVLVALFVFLKLFQGPLFIPSRNGAVRGLPSAGLFSVLASYCPSNQEQKNVDGFIVDPRSRQYQILELLNAFSYLLDNDNMTLAKSKNLSHLAYSFEDTLKKEAEMAGCSGSALNLSEWTDCIVNSNSSMERINASFLELQQHTEQLNLRTELLTKVSSISETLMPLNDHRNDSLSLIRFLSYLICGGELPDDPTWKDAAFPRKTGTACPGGCTSASNNHESRLGILEAMLQENGKILYAPNVEVVREVISKATESLASLSKLKELAVIVSRTLSESDEDSENRKLVIPPRSLLFIKQYYGEALTLKTSNIPPENRSIIVEKWLSLGRSNLPLPEIIGFDNESALERFALENPTVVIAGIVFEDVSRETTALNRVVKYKIRQIPAFTPTTMGARDVFASFNGPRDWDDSYYSYGFLWIQDIIERSIISVMTGMSVVEPGAGMQEMDYACFKYDR
;
A
#
# COMPACT_ATOMS: atom_id res chain seq x y z
N MET A 1 42.28 67.54 40.54
CA MET A 1 40.89 67.92 40.18
C MET A 1 40.81 69.11 39.23
N HIS A 2 41.38 70.28 39.54
CA HIS A 2 41.25 71.49 38.68
C HIS A 2 41.79 71.33 37.25
N GLN A 3 42.90 70.61 37.06
CA GLN A 3 43.45 70.34 35.72
C GLN A 3 42.51 69.46 34.88
N LEU A 4 41.85 68.47 35.48
CA LEU A 4 40.89 67.61 34.79
C LEU A 4 39.67 68.40 34.30
N VAL A 5 39.14 69.30 35.15
CA VAL A 5 38.02 70.18 34.79
C VAL A 5 38.39 71.13 33.64
N ALA A 6 39.63 71.65 33.63
CA ALA A 6 40.10 72.49 32.54
C ALA A 6 40.19 71.72 31.21
N ILE A 7 40.68 70.47 31.25
CA ILE A 7 40.80 69.61 30.07
C ILE A 7 39.42 69.20 29.53
N THR A 8 38.49 68.79 30.40
CA THR A 8 37.12 68.43 29.97
C THR A 8 36.37 69.65 29.42
N ARG A 9 36.54 70.83 30.03
CA ARG A 9 35.96 72.09 29.54
C ARG A 9 36.53 72.47 28.16
N LYS A 10 37.84 72.30 27.93
CA LYS A 10 38.46 72.52 26.62
C LYS A 10 37.87 71.57 25.56
N ASN A 11 37.77 70.28 25.86
CA ASN A 11 37.21 69.29 24.94
C ASN A 11 35.73 69.54 24.66
N PHE A 12 34.95 69.92 25.67
CA PHE A 12 33.55 70.30 25.51
C PHE A 12 33.38 71.55 24.63
N ILE A 13 34.21 72.59 24.82
CA ILE A 13 34.16 73.80 23.99
C ILE A 13 34.52 73.48 22.53
N ILE A 14 35.48 72.59 22.29
CA ILE A 14 35.85 72.14 20.92
C ILE A 14 34.65 71.44 20.26
N LYS A 15 33.99 70.53 20.97
CA LYS A 15 32.77 69.84 20.50
C LYS A 15 31.60 70.81 20.27
N LYS A 16 31.43 71.82 21.13
CA LYS A 16 30.40 72.86 21.02
C LYS A 16 30.62 73.79 19.82
N ARG A 17 31.87 74.13 19.49
CA ARG A 17 32.20 74.96 18.32
C ARG A 17 32.02 74.20 17.00
N ARG A 18 32.26 72.89 17.00
CA ARG A 18 32.01 72.00 15.86
C ARG A 18 30.63 71.35 15.96
N TRP A 19 29.59 72.18 16.06
CA TRP A 19 28.21 71.76 16.34
C TRP A 19 27.64 70.75 15.32
N PHE A 20 28.02 70.85 14.04
CA PHE A 20 27.59 69.91 13.00
C PHE A 20 28.12 68.48 13.23
N LEU A 21 29.40 68.36 13.62
CA LEU A 21 30.03 67.06 13.88
C LEU A 21 29.46 66.41 15.14
N THR A 22 29.17 67.19 16.19
CA THR A 22 28.48 66.70 17.39
C THR A 22 27.04 66.29 17.12
N LEU A 23 26.33 66.99 16.22
CA LEU A 23 24.99 66.60 15.80
C LEU A 23 25.00 65.27 15.05
N MET A 24 25.91 65.09 14.09
CA MET A 24 26.06 63.83 13.36
C MET A 24 26.51 62.67 14.27
N GLU A 25 27.36 62.94 15.26
CA GLU A 25 27.79 61.96 16.28
C GLU A 25 26.60 61.40 17.08
N VAL A 26 25.53 62.18 17.26
CA VAL A 26 24.32 61.76 17.98
C VAL A 26 23.22 61.24 17.04
N LEU A 27 23.03 61.88 15.88
CA LEU A 27 21.96 61.52 14.94
C LEU A 27 22.23 60.21 14.22
N LEU A 28 23.48 59.93 13.82
CA LEU A 28 23.78 58.76 13.01
C LEU A 28 23.48 57.43 13.75
N PRO A 29 23.88 57.24 15.02
CA PRO A 29 23.45 56.07 15.79
C PRO A 29 21.93 56.01 15.99
N SER A 30 21.29 57.16 16.20
CA SER A 30 19.84 57.24 16.43
C SER A 30 19.04 56.82 15.20
N VAL A 31 19.46 57.25 14.01
CA VAL A 31 18.85 56.87 12.73
C VAL A 31 19.09 55.38 12.43
N LEU A 32 20.28 54.86 12.70
CA LEU A 32 20.56 53.42 12.53
C LEU A 32 19.72 52.54 13.46
N VAL A 33 19.56 52.95 14.72
CA VAL A 33 18.69 52.25 15.68
C VAL A 33 17.23 52.34 15.23
N ALA A 34 16.76 53.53 14.82
CA ALA A 34 15.40 53.70 14.32
C ALA A 34 15.14 52.83 13.08
N LEU A 35 16.11 52.76 12.16
CA LEU A 35 16.05 51.91 10.97
C LEU A 35 16.03 50.42 11.32
N PHE A 36 16.85 49.98 12.28
CA PHE A 36 16.84 48.59 12.75
C PHE A 36 15.53 48.20 13.44
N VAL A 37 14.99 49.10 14.28
CA VAL A 37 13.67 48.91 14.91
C VAL A 37 12.58 48.88 13.85
N PHE A 38 12.63 49.77 12.86
CA PHE A 38 11.71 49.79 11.73
C PHE A 38 11.77 48.44 10.97
N LEU A 39 12.96 47.94 10.63
CA LEU A 39 13.12 46.63 9.99
C LEU A 39 12.52 45.48 10.83
N LYS A 40 12.73 45.48 12.15
CA LYS A 40 12.12 44.49 13.06
C LYS A 40 10.59 44.55 13.10
N LEU A 41 9.99 45.71 12.86
CA LEU A 41 8.54 45.85 12.83
C LEU A 41 7.92 45.28 11.53
N PHE A 42 8.66 45.27 10.41
CA PHE A 42 8.19 44.60 9.18
C PHE A 42 8.28 43.08 9.27
N GLN A 43 9.28 42.56 9.97
CA GLN A 43 9.50 41.13 10.17
C GLN A 43 8.98 40.71 11.54
N GLY A 44 7.67 40.86 11.73
CA GLY A 44 7.00 40.41 12.95
C GLY A 44 7.25 38.91 13.20
N PRO A 45 7.22 38.47 14.47
CA PRO A 45 7.47 37.09 14.81
C PRO A 45 6.38 36.18 14.26
N LEU A 46 6.79 35.05 13.70
CA LEU A 46 5.89 33.98 13.30
C LEU A 46 5.70 33.01 14.46
N PHE A 47 4.44 32.74 14.80
CA PHE A 47 4.07 31.66 15.71
C PHE A 47 3.81 30.40 14.91
N ILE A 48 4.55 29.33 15.21
CA ILE A 48 4.41 28.04 14.55
C ILE A 48 3.82 27.06 15.57
N PRO A 49 2.66 26.43 15.28
CA PRO A 49 2.02 25.49 16.19
C PRO A 49 2.85 24.21 16.36
N SER A 50 2.53 23.43 17.39
CA SER A 50 3.14 22.11 17.58
C SER A 50 2.77 21.20 16.42
N ARG A 51 3.68 20.31 16.07
CA ARG A 51 3.51 19.40 14.96
C ARG A 51 3.90 18.00 15.37
N ASN A 52 2.99 17.06 15.12
CA ASN A 52 3.28 15.63 15.27
C ASN A 52 4.14 15.18 14.09
N GLY A 53 5.11 14.32 14.35
CA GLY A 53 6.00 13.77 13.35
C GLY A 53 5.26 12.89 12.36
N ALA A 54 5.66 12.98 11.09
CA ALA A 54 5.14 12.11 10.05
C ALA A 54 5.60 10.67 10.30
N VAL A 55 4.66 9.73 10.16
CA VAL A 55 4.89 8.30 10.29
C VAL A 55 4.88 7.70 8.89
N ARG A 56 5.86 6.87 8.55
CA ARG A 56 5.93 6.24 7.23
C ARG A 56 6.42 4.80 7.33
N GLY A 57 5.79 3.90 6.60
CA GLY A 57 6.20 2.51 6.45
C GLY A 57 7.37 2.35 5.49
N LEU A 58 8.27 1.41 5.79
CA LEU A 58 9.29 0.94 4.85
C LEU A 58 8.85 -0.35 4.15
N PRO A 59 9.44 -0.71 3.00
CA PRO A 59 9.06 -1.91 2.25
C PRO A 59 9.12 -3.22 3.06
N SER A 60 9.99 -3.29 4.07
CA SER A 60 10.11 -4.43 5.00
C SER A 60 8.86 -4.68 5.83
N ALA A 61 8.07 -3.63 6.13
CA ALA A 61 6.76 -3.74 6.78
C ALA A 61 5.64 -4.11 5.79
N GLY A 62 5.94 -4.17 4.50
CA GLY A 62 5.02 -4.54 3.43
C GLY A 62 4.52 -3.35 2.62
N LEU A 63 4.05 -3.65 1.42
CA LEU A 63 3.59 -2.67 0.44
C LEU A 63 2.46 -1.77 0.97
N PHE A 64 1.50 -2.35 1.70
CA PHE A 64 0.37 -1.57 2.23
C PHE A 64 0.83 -0.48 3.20
N SER A 65 1.87 -0.76 3.98
CA SER A 65 2.47 0.21 4.90
C SER A 65 3.12 1.38 4.14
N VAL A 66 3.83 1.09 3.04
CA VAL A 66 4.41 2.10 2.16
C VAL A 66 3.31 2.95 1.50
N LEU A 67 2.30 2.31 0.92
CA LEU A 67 1.19 3.01 0.27
C LEU A 67 0.35 3.85 1.24
N ALA A 68 0.15 3.37 2.48
CA ALA A 68 -0.50 4.14 3.54
C ALA A 68 0.24 5.44 3.87
N SER A 69 1.56 5.45 3.70
CA SER A 69 2.42 6.63 3.95
C SER A 69 2.20 7.75 2.95
N TYR A 70 1.63 7.43 1.79
CA TYR A 70 1.28 8.43 0.78
C TYR A 70 -0.12 9.01 0.99
N CYS A 71 -1.00 8.34 1.76
CA CYS A 71 -2.37 8.79 1.94
C CYS A 71 -2.47 10.24 2.44
N PRO A 72 -3.50 11.00 1.99
CA PRO A 72 -3.70 12.37 2.43
C PRO A 72 -3.87 12.42 3.95
N SER A 73 -3.13 13.31 4.61
CA SER A 73 -3.14 13.45 6.07
C SER A 73 -4.51 13.93 6.56
N ASN A 74 -5.29 13.02 7.15
CA ASN A 74 -6.60 13.31 7.73
C ASN A 74 -6.54 13.25 9.26
N GLN A 75 -7.35 14.07 9.95
CA GLN A 75 -7.36 14.13 11.42
C GLN A 75 -7.77 12.80 12.10
N GLU A 76 -8.36 11.88 11.34
CA GLU A 76 -8.82 10.57 11.83
C GLU A 76 -7.77 9.45 11.71
N GLN A 77 -6.61 9.72 11.08
CA GLN A 77 -5.54 8.73 10.97
C GLN A 77 -4.98 8.40 12.36
N LYS A 78 -4.85 7.10 12.64
CA LYS A 78 -4.25 6.62 13.88
C LYS A 78 -2.84 6.13 13.60
N ASN A 79 -1.89 6.57 14.43
CA ASN A 79 -0.58 5.96 14.52
C ASN A 79 -0.68 4.73 15.43
N VAL A 80 -0.48 3.55 14.87
CA VAL A 80 -0.40 2.28 15.60
C VAL A 80 1.04 1.79 15.49
N ASP A 81 1.80 1.91 16.58
CA ASP A 81 3.18 1.42 16.69
C ASP A 81 4.13 1.84 15.55
N GLY A 82 3.96 3.06 15.02
CA GLY A 82 4.79 3.55 13.91
C GLY A 82 4.26 3.25 12.52
N PHE A 83 2.96 2.91 12.40
CA PHE A 83 2.27 2.73 11.13
C PHE A 83 0.99 3.56 11.05
N ILE A 84 0.70 4.09 9.85
CA ILE A 84 -0.54 4.82 9.57
C ILE A 84 -1.67 3.82 9.30
N VAL A 85 -2.76 3.94 10.05
CA VAL A 85 -4.00 3.20 9.80
C VAL A 85 -5.14 4.19 9.62
N ASP A 86 -5.76 4.20 8.43
CA ASP A 86 -7.01 4.92 8.17
C ASP A 86 -8.21 4.03 8.55
N PRO A 87 -9.14 4.50 9.41
CA PRO A 87 -10.33 3.73 9.78
C PRO A 87 -11.26 3.43 8.60
N ARG A 88 -11.19 4.20 7.50
CA ARG A 88 -11.94 3.97 6.27
C ARG A 88 -11.26 2.97 5.34
N SER A 89 -10.04 2.54 5.65
CA SER A 89 -9.29 1.58 4.85
C SER A 89 -10.04 0.24 4.72
N ARG A 90 -10.05 -0.32 3.51
CA ARG A 90 -10.61 -1.65 3.21
C ARG A 90 -9.54 -2.73 3.07
N GLN A 91 -8.30 -2.43 3.49
CA GLN A 91 -7.16 -3.34 3.41
C GLN A 91 -7.40 -4.70 4.07
N TYR A 92 -8.08 -4.71 5.21
CA TYR A 92 -8.38 -5.95 5.94
C TYR A 92 -9.33 -6.86 5.14
N GLN A 93 -10.32 -6.29 4.45
CA GLN A 93 -11.28 -7.05 3.64
C GLN A 93 -10.58 -7.80 2.50
N ILE A 94 -9.55 -7.18 1.89
CA ILE A 94 -8.72 -7.84 0.87
C ILE A 94 -7.82 -8.91 1.49
N LEU A 95 -7.20 -8.65 2.63
CA LEU A 95 -6.34 -9.65 3.29
C LEU A 95 -7.15 -10.88 3.71
N GLU A 96 -8.36 -10.69 4.23
CA GLU A 96 -9.26 -11.79 4.58
C GLU A 96 -9.65 -12.61 3.35
N LEU A 97 -9.91 -11.95 2.22
CA LEU A 97 -10.16 -12.61 0.94
C LEU A 97 -8.95 -13.41 0.46
N LEU A 98 -7.74 -12.83 0.49
CA LEU A 98 -6.51 -13.51 0.09
C LEU A 98 -6.27 -14.76 0.94
N ASN A 99 -6.54 -14.68 2.25
CA ASN A 99 -6.46 -15.81 3.15
C ASN A 99 -7.48 -16.91 2.78
N ALA A 100 -8.71 -16.52 2.45
CA ALA A 100 -9.74 -17.45 1.97
C ALA A 100 -9.34 -18.12 0.63
N PHE A 101 -8.70 -17.38 -0.29
CA PHE A 101 -8.18 -17.93 -1.54
C PHE A 101 -7.04 -18.91 -1.30
N SER A 102 -6.08 -18.58 -0.43
CA SER A 102 -4.97 -19.48 -0.07
C SER A 102 -5.50 -20.81 0.47
N TYR A 103 -6.48 -20.75 1.37
CA TYR A 103 -7.10 -21.95 1.93
C TYR A 103 -7.77 -22.84 0.87
N LEU A 104 -8.33 -22.25 -0.19
CA LEU A 104 -8.94 -23.01 -1.29
C LEU A 104 -7.91 -23.62 -2.23
N LEU A 105 -6.87 -22.86 -2.61
CA LEU A 105 -5.82 -23.33 -3.51
C LEU A 105 -5.04 -24.50 -2.90
N ASP A 106 -4.81 -24.51 -1.59
CA ASP A 106 -4.19 -25.64 -0.89
C ASP A 106 -5.07 -26.91 -0.92
N ASN A 107 -6.37 -26.77 -1.19
CA ASN A 107 -7.37 -27.84 -1.15
C ASN A 107 -7.96 -28.19 -2.54
N ASP A 108 -7.44 -27.62 -3.64
CA ASP A 108 -8.12 -27.57 -4.96
C ASP A 108 -8.37 -28.95 -5.59
N ASN A 109 -7.49 -29.94 -5.35
CA ASN A 109 -7.72 -31.31 -5.82
C ASN A 109 -8.92 -31.99 -5.14
N MET A 110 -9.36 -31.50 -3.98
CA MET A 110 -10.42 -32.10 -3.19
C MET A 110 -11.79 -31.43 -3.41
N THR A 111 -11.83 -30.15 -3.80
CA THR A 111 -13.09 -29.37 -3.94
C THR A 111 -13.83 -29.64 -5.25
N LEU A 112 -13.10 -29.83 -6.36
CA LEU A 112 -13.69 -30.11 -7.69
C LEU A 112 -14.30 -31.52 -7.78
N ALA A 113 -13.67 -32.51 -7.15
CA ALA A 113 -14.23 -33.86 -7.01
C ALA A 113 -15.50 -33.87 -6.14
N LYS A 114 -15.54 -33.04 -5.11
CA LYS A 114 -16.67 -32.95 -4.17
C LYS A 114 -17.90 -32.21 -4.72
N SER A 115 -17.74 -31.25 -5.63
CA SER A 115 -18.89 -30.56 -6.25
C SER A 115 -19.71 -31.48 -7.16
N LYS A 116 -19.05 -32.35 -7.93
CA LYS A 116 -19.71 -33.42 -8.71
C LYS A 116 -20.40 -34.42 -7.79
N ASN A 117 -19.78 -34.78 -6.67
CA ASN A 117 -20.40 -35.62 -5.65
C ASN A 117 -21.65 -35.00 -5.01
N LEU A 118 -21.77 -33.67 -4.86
CA LEU A 118 -22.98 -33.08 -4.26
C LEU A 118 -24.23 -33.36 -5.11
N SER A 119 -24.13 -33.24 -6.44
CA SER A 119 -25.26 -33.56 -7.33
C SER A 119 -25.69 -35.03 -7.22
N HIS A 120 -24.71 -35.93 -7.10
CA HIS A 120 -24.94 -37.36 -6.88
C HIS A 120 -25.48 -37.66 -5.49
N LEU A 121 -24.97 -37.00 -4.44
CA LEU A 121 -25.42 -37.12 -3.05
C LEU A 121 -26.82 -36.56 -2.86
N ALA A 122 -27.15 -35.46 -3.52
CA ALA A 122 -28.50 -34.89 -3.50
C ALA A 122 -29.50 -35.82 -4.20
N TYR A 123 -29.10 -36.42 -5.33
CA TYR A 123 -29.89 -37.45 -6.00
C TYR A 123 -30.02 -38.73 -5.14
N SER A 124 -28.94 -39.15 -4.48
CA SER A 124 -28.90 -40.31 -3.58
C SER A 124 -29.78 -40.09 -2.35
N PHE A 125 -29.77 -38.89 -1.78
CA PHE A 125 -30.64 -38.51 -0.68
C PHE A 125 -32.11 -38.49 -1.11
N GLU A 126 -32.41 -37.96 -2.29
CA GLU A 126 -33.76 -37.99 -2.87
C GLU A 126 -34.25 -39.42 -3.13
N ASP A 127 -33.40 -40.28 -3.67
CA ASP A 127 -33.69 -41.70 -3.91
C ASP A 127 -33.91 -42.46 -2.58
N THR A 128 -33.10 -42.16 -1.56
CA THR A 128 -33.28 -42.70 -0.20
C THR A 128 -34.61 -42.27 0.40
N LEU A 129 -34.96 -40.97 0.29
CA LEU A 129 -36.26 -40.47 0.74
C LEU A 129 -37.44 -41.15 0.03
N LYS A 130 -37.34 -41.38 -1.28
CA LYS A 130 -38.39 -42.05 -2.06
C LYS A 130 -38.54 -43.52 -1.66
N LYS A 131 -37.43 -44.26 -1.59
CA LYS A 131 -37.43 -45.68 -1.22
C LYS A 131 -37.91 -45.93 0.21
N GLU A 132 -37.49 -45.08 1.16
CA GLU A 132 -37.94 -45.18 2.54
C GLU A 132 -39.42 -44.79 2.69
N ALA A 133 -39.91 -43.80 1.92
CA ALA A 133 -41.33 -43.46 1.89
C ALA A 133 -42.20 -44.59 1.30
N GLU A 134 -41.69 -45.33 0.32
CA GLU A 134 -42.34 -46.52 -0.24
C GLU A 134 -42.36 -47.69 0.76
N MET A 135 -41.25 -47.94 1.45
CA MET A 135 -41.15 -48.98 2.49
C MET A 135 -42.02 -48.70 3.73
N ALA A 136 -42.22 -47.42 4.07
CA ALA A 136 -43.12 -46.99 5.14
C ALA A 136 -44.60 -46.98 4.73
N GLY A 137 -44.95 -47.31 3.48
CA GLY A 137 -46.33 -47.32 2.97
C GLY A 137 -46.93 -45.93 2.71
N CYS A 138 -46.09 -44.88 2.67
CA CYS A 138 -46.50 -43.48 2.53
C CYS A 138 -46.63 -43.02 1.05
N SER A 139 -46.72 -43.95 0.09
CA SER A 139 -46.61 -43.68 -1.37
C SER A 139 -47.93 -43.24 -2.05
N GLY A 140 -48.99 -42.94 -1.29
CA GLY A 140 -50.26 -42.50 -1.85
C GLY A 140 -50.15 -41.11 -2.50
N SER A 141 -50.55 -41.00 -3.77
CA SER A 141 -50.54 -39.76 -4.57
C SER A 141 -51.48 -38.64 -4.09
N ALA A 142 -51.99 -38.73 -2.85
CA ALA A 142 -53.01 -37.86 -2.27
C ALA A 142 -52.69 -37.36 -0.84
N LEU A 143 -51.48 -37.59 -0.33
CA LEU A 143 -51.07 -37.09 0.99
C LEU A 143 -50.62 -35.61 0.91
N ASN A 144 -51.14 -34.77 1.81
CA ASN A 144 -50.62 -33.42 2.00
C ASN A 144 -49.17 -33.48 2.49
N LEU A 145 -48.38 -32.43 2.22
CA LEU A 145 -46.94 -32.40 2.52
C LEU A 145 -46.63 -32.70 4.02
N SER A 146 -47.50 -32.24 4.94
CA SER A 146 -47.39 -32.48 6.37
C SER A 146 -47.75 -33.92 6.79
N GLU A 147 -48.74 -34.52 6.14
CA GLU A 147 -49.14 -35.92 6.41
C GLU A 147 -48.08 -36.89 5.88
N TRP A 148 -47.42 -36.53 4.78
CA TRP A 148 -46.30 -37.26 4.22
C TRP A 148 -45.06 -37.20 5.11
N THR A 149 -44.75 -36.03 5.70
CA THR A 149 -43.64 -35.90 6.65
C THR A 149 -43.87 -36.72 7.92
N ASP A 150 -45.07 -36.65 8.50
CA ASP A 150 -45.40 -37.35 9.75
C ASP A 150 -45.39 -38.88 9.58
N CYS A 151 -45.79 -39.37 8.40
CA CYS A 151 -45.78 -40.79 8.06
C CYS A 151 -44.35 -41.39 8.03
N ILE A 152 -43.38 -40.66 7.47
CA ILE A 152 -41.97 -41.11 7.38
C ILE A 152 -41.30 -41.09 8.75
N VAL A 153 -41.56 -40.06 9.56
CA VAL A 153 -40.92 -39.88 10.88
C VAL A 153 -41.31 -40.96 11.88
N ASN A 154 -42.51 -41.54 11.75
CA ASN A 154 -42.97 -42.62 12.63
C ASN A 154 -42.26 -43.97 12.39
N SER A 155 -41.47 -44.11 11.32
CA SER A 155 -40.64 -45.29 11.05
C SER A 155 -39.20 -45.08 11.54
N ASN A 156 -38.86 -45.66 12.71
CA ASN A 156 -37.54 -45.50 13.33
C ASN A 156 -36.36 -45.96 12.43
N SER A 157 -36.52 -47.06 11.68
CA SER A 157 -35.47 -47.60 10.80
C SER A 157 -35.26 -46.75 9.54
N SER A 158 -36.33 -46.14 9.04
CA SER A 158 -36.27 -45.20 7.92
C SER A 158 -35.58 -43.91 8.34
N MET A 159 -35.87 -43.42 9.53
CA MET A 159 -35.29 -42.18 10.05
C MET A 159 -33.79 -42.27 10.30
N GLU A 160 -33.28 -43.43 10.76
CA GLU A 160 -31.83 -43.64 10.96
C GLU A 160 -31.04 -43.56 9.64
N ARG A 161 -31.57 -44.15 8.55
CA ARG A 161 -30.94 -44.11 7.22
C ARG A 161 -31.07 -42.74 6.55
N ILE A 162 -32.21 -42.05 6.73
CA ILE A 162 -32.40 -40.68 6.26
C ILE A 162 -31.44 -39.73 6.99
N ASN A 163 -31.27 -39.88 8.31
CA ASN A 163 -30.33 -39.07 9.09
C ASN A 163 -28.87 -39.31 8.66
N ALA A 164 -28.48 -40.55 8.38
CA ALA A 164 -27.12 -40.86 7.89
C ALA A 164 -26.86 -40.22 6.52
N SER A 165 -27.80 -40.34 5.58
CA SER A 165 -27.68 -39.72 4.25
C SER A 165 -27.73 -38.18 4.31
N PHE A 166 -28.55 -37.62 5.21
CA PHE A 166 -28.61 -36.18 5.45
C PHE A 166 -27.32 -35.64 6.05
N LEU A 167 -26.69 -36.36 6.99
CA LEU A 167 -25.42 -35.96 7.59
C LEU A 167 -24.29 -35.89 6.54
N GLU A 168 -24.24 -36.84 5.62
CA GLU A 168 -23.26 -36.86 4.52
C GLU A 168 -23.49 -35.70 3.53
N LEU A 169 -24.76 -35.41 3.23
CA LEU A 169 -25.16 -34.26 2.42
C LEU A 169 -24.80 -32.94 3.12
N GLN A 170 -25.09 -32.83 4.42
CA GLN A 170 -24.83 -31.64 5.23
C GLN A 170 -23.33 -31.31 5.25
N GLN A 171 -22.48 -32.30 5.52
CA GLN A 171 -21.02 -32.12 5.52
C GLN A 171 -20.48 -31.62 4.18
N HIS A 172 -21.03 -32.11 3.05
CA HIS A 172 -20.64 -31.66 1.72
C HIS A 172 -21.21 -30.27 1.37
N THR A 173 -22.41 -29.93 1.85
CA THR A 173 -22.97 -28.58 1.67
C THR A 173 -22.23 -27.52 2.47
N GLU A 174 -21.78 -27.82 3.69
CA GLU A 174 -20.96 -26.91 4.50
C GLU A 174 -19.65 -26.57 3.78
N GLN A 175 -19.04 -27.54 3.10
CA GLN A 175 -17.83 -27.32 2.30
C GLN A 175 -18.08 -26.50 1.03
N LEU A 176 -19.26 -26.60 0.42
CA LEU A 176 -19.65 -25.77 -0.73
C LEU A 176 -20.09 -24.36 -0.31
N ASN A 177 -20.66 -24.22 0.88
CA ASN A 177 -20.95 -22.93 1.46
C ASN A 177 -19.69 -22.07 1.63
N LEU A 178 -18.53 -22.68 1.92
CA LEU A 178 -17.23 -21.99 1.91
C LEU A 178 -16.88 -21.42 0.53
N ARG A 179 -17.15 -22.16 -0.56
CA ARG A 179 -16.94 -21.67 -1.94
C ARG A 179 -17.92 -20.54 -2.30
N THR A 180 -19.17 -20.62 -1.86
CA THR A 180 -20.13 -19.54 -2.08
C THR A 180 -19.82 -18.32 -1.24
N GLU A 181 -19.30 -18.49 -0.03
CA GLU A 181 -18.84 -17.40 0.81
C GLU A 181 -17.66 -16.67 0.16
N LEU A 182 -16.72 -17.41 -0.46
CA LEU A 182 -15.68 -16.82 -1.29
C LEU A 182 -16.28 -15.97 -2.43
N LEU A 183 -17.24 -16.50 -3.19
CA LEU A 183 -17.90 -15.71 -4.26
C LEU A 183 -18.58 -14.45 -3.70
N THR A 184 -19.20 -14.52 -2.52
CA THR A 184 -19.77 -13.32 -1.87
C THR A 184 -18.70 -12.33 -1.41
N LYS A 185 -17.54 -12.79 -0.91
CA LYS A 185 -16.40 -11.93 -0.54
C LYS A 185 -15.73 -11.31 -1.77
N VAL A 186 -15.65 -12.03 -2.89
CA VAL A 186 -15.19 -11.48 -4.18
C VAL A 186 -16.18 -10.42 -4.68
N SER A 187 -17.49 -10.67 -4.53
CA SER A 187 -18.53 -9.70 -4.87
C SER A 187 -18.40 -8.41 -4.07
N SER A 188 -18.22 -8.49 -2.74
CA SER A 188 -18.11 -7.28 -1.92
C SER A 188 -16.90 -6.44 -2.32
N ILE A 189 -15.76 -7.06 -2.66
CA ILE A 189 -14.59 -6.35 -3.22
C ILE A 189 -14.90 -5.76 -4.58
N SER A 190 -15.67 -6.44 -5.41
CA SER A 190 -16.02 -5.93 -6.72
C SER A 190 -16.91 -4.69 -6.68
N GLU A 191 -17.81 -4.58 -5.70
CA GLU A 191 -18.55 -3.35 -5.44
C GLU A 191 -17.60 -2.20 -5.02
N THR A 192 -16.48 -2.52 -4.36
CA THR A 192 -15.41 -1.54 -4.07
C THR A 192 -14.60 -1.13 -5.30
N LEU A 193 -14.63 -1.92 -6.37
CA LEU A 193 -13.94 -1.67 -7.64
C LEU A 193 -14.76 -0.82 -8.63
N MET A 194 -16.09 -0.72 -8.44
CA MET A 194 -17.02 0.01 -9.31
C MET A 194 -16.73 1.51 -9.52
N PRO A 195 -16.22 2.30 -8.55
CA PRO A 195 -15.97 3.73 -8.79
C PRO A 195 -14.81 4.04 -9.74
N LEU A 196 -14.03 3.06 -10.19
CA LEU A 196 -12.88 3.26 -11.10
C LEU A 196 -13.27 3.27 -12.60
N ASN A 197 -14.49 3.67 -12.95
CA ASN A 197 -15.06 3.49 -14.29
C ASN A 197 -14.66 4.58 -15.31
N ASP A 198 -14.06 5.69 -14.88
CA ASP A 198 -14.00 6.90 -15.71
C ASP A 198 -12.67 7.15 -16.47
N HIS A 199 -11.63 6.32 -16.29
CA HIS A 199 -10.30 6.63 -16.83
C HIS A 199 -9.69 5.51 -17.69
N ARG A 200 -9.75 5.75 -19.00
CA ARG A 200 -9.32 4.92 -20.14
C ARG A 200 -7.81 4.67 -20.28
N ASN A 201 -6.98 4.88 -19.24
CA ASN A 201 -5.53 4.69 -19.31
C ASN A 201 -5.05 3.54 -18.40
N ASP A 202 -4.55 2.47 -19.02
CA ASP A 202 -4.43 1.12 -18.47
C ASP A 202 -3.24 0.82 -17.53
N SER A 203 -2.23 1.70 -17.41
CA SER A 203 -1.10 1.55 -16.46
C SER A 203 -1.39 2.12 -15.06
N LEU A 204 -2.49 2.86 -14.94
CA LEU A 204 -2.78 3.81 -13.87
C LEU A 204 -3.77 3.24 -12.83
N SER A 205 -4.30 2.04 -13.08
CA SER A 205 -5.42 1.46 -12.33
C SER A 205 -4.99 0.82 -11.02
N LEU A 206 -3.84 0.14 -10.96
CA LEU A 206 -3.46 -0.66 -9.78
C LEU A 206 -2.99 0.20 -8.60
N ILE A 207 -2.03 1.10 -8.80
CA ILE A 207 -1.51 1.95 -7.70
C ILE A 207 -2.63 2.86 -7.18
N ARG A 208 -3.46 3.41 -8.07
CA ARG A 208 -4.64 4.19 -7.68
C ARG A 208 -5.69 3.34 -6.98
N PHE A 209 -5.92 2.11 -7.42
CA PHE A 209 -6.81 1.16 -6.73
C PHE A 209 -6.29 0.84 -5.32
N LEU A 210 -5.01 0.52 -5.19
CA LEU A 210 -4.40 0.21 -3.89
C LEU A 210 -4.42 1.44 -2.97
N SER A 211 -4.15 2.63 -3.51
CA SER A 211 -4.30 3.88 -2.75
C SER A 211 -5.75 4.11 -2.32
N TYR A 212 -6.72 3.92 -3.21
CA TYR A 212 -8.16 4.02 -2.88
C TYR A 212 -8.55 3.06 -1.76
N LEU A 213 -8.07 1.82 -1.83
CA LEU A 213 -8.31 0.79 -0.83
C LEU A 213 -7.75 1.15 0.55
N ILE A 214 -6.52 1.66 0.57
CA ILE A 214 -5.78 1.93 1.80
C ILE A 214 -6.19 3.27 2.41
N CYS A 215 -6.45 4.29 1.60
CA CYS A 215 -6.85 5.62 2.07
C CYS A 215 -8.36 5.78 2.27
N GLY A 216 -9.18 4.77 1.95
CA GLY A 216 -10.60 4.74 2.29
C GLY A 216 -11.53 5.60 1.43
N GLY A 217 -11.08 5.99 0.24
CA GLY A 217 -11.92 6.42 -0.88
C GLY A 217 -12.53 7.83 -0.83
N GLU A 218 -11.78 8.80 -1.34
CA GLU A 218 -12.27 9.89 -2.22
C GLU A 218 -11.18 10.06 -3.31
N LEU A 219 -11.51 9.82 -4.58
CA LEU A 219 -10.65 10.23 -5.69
C LEU A 219 -10.87 11.73 -5.88
N PRO A 220 -9.81 12.57 -5.93
CA PRO A 220 -9.99 13.98 -6.23
C PRO A 220 -10.58 14.12 -7.64
N ASP A 221 -11.75 14.74 -7.76
CA ASP A 221 -12.49 14.95 -9.01
C ASP A 221 -11.83 15.98 -9.97
N ASP A 222 -10.51 16.25 -9.88
CA ASP A 222 -9.90 17.34 -10.66
C ASP A 222 -9.37 16.86 -12.04
N PRO A 223 -9.96 17.32 -13.18
CA PRO A 223 -9.57 16.89 -14.52
C PRO A 223 -8.28 17.56 -15.05
N THR A 224 -7.57 18.35 -14.23
CA THR A 224 -6.45 19.21 -14.66
C THR A 224 -5.07 18.50 -14.70
N TRP A 225 -5.00 17.24 -15.15
CA TRP A 225 -3.75 16.45 -15.10
C TRP A 225 -3.01 16.28 -16.44
N LYS A 226 -3.47 16.87 -17.55
CA LYS A 226 -2.84 16.61 -18.87
C LYS A 226 -1.46 17.25 -19.09
N ASP A 227 -1.01 18.17 -18.23
CA ASP A 227 0.20 18.96 -18.50
C ASP A 227 1.31 18.85 -17.43
N ALA A 228 1.25 17.87 -16.52
CA ALA A 228 2.31 17.65 -15.53
C ALA A 228 3.54 16.97 -16.15
N ALA A 229 4.22 17.67 -17.06
CA ALA A 229 5.60 17.36 -17.40
C ALA A 229 6.47 17.55 -16.15
N PHE A 230 7.44 16.63 -15.95
CA PHE A 230 8.54 16.75 -14.98
C PHE A 230 8.96 18.22 -14.77
N PRO A 231 9.16 18.70 -13.52
CA PRO A 231 9.64 20.06 -13.31
C PRO A 231 11.08 20.16 -13.83
N ARG A 232 11.23 20.60 -15.09
CA ARG A 232 12.50 21.14 -15.58
C ARG A 232 12.82 22.32 -14.68
N LYS A 233 13.94 22.24 -13.97
CA LYS A 233 14.54 23.38 -13.26
C LYS A 233 14.88 24.48 -14.28
N THR A 234 13.91 25.28 -14.68
CA THR A 234 14.15 26.60 -15.25
C THR A 234 14.19 27.56 -14.07
N GLY A 235 15.37 28.14 -13.83
CA GLY A 235 15.70 29.01 -12.70
C GLY A 235 14.99 30.37 -12.72
N THR A 236 13.66 30.38 -12.71
CA THR A 236 12.86 31.56 -12.38
C THR A 236 12.38 31.41 -10.94
N ALA A 237 12.98 32.23 -10.07
CA ALA A 237 12.50 32.42 -8.71
C ALA A 237 11.00 32.78 -8.73
N CYS A 238 10.16 31.94 -8.13
CA CYS A 238 8.73 32.22 -7.96
C CYS A 238 8.56 33.51 -7.14
N PRO A 239 7.91 34.55 -7.68
CA PRO A 239 7.63 35.78 -6.95
C PRO A 239 6.40 35.55 -6.08
N GLY A 240 6.65 35.19 -4.83
CA GLY A 240 5.62 34.75 -3.88
C GLY A 240 6.11 33.44 -3.27
N GLY A 241 6.64 33.51 -2.05
CA GLY A 241 7.40 32.43 -1.43
C GLY A 241 6.76 31.07 -1.65
N CYS A 242 7.57 30.11 -2.09
CA CYS A 242 7.23 28.69 -2.12
C CYS A 242 7.03 28.20 -0.67
N THR A 243 5.90 28.54 -0.07
CA THR A 243 5.39 27.88 1.11
C THR A 243 4.86 26.55 0.65
N SER A 244 5.47 25.46 1.15
CA SER A 244 5.10 24.08 0.86
C SER A 244 5.43 23.68 -0.59
N ALA A 245 6.43 22.82 -0.77
CA ALA A 245 6.31 21.80 -1.80
C ALA A 245 5.02 21.05 -1.43
N SER A 246 3.92 21.47 -2.07
CA SER A 246 2.57 21.05 -1.74
C SER A 246 2.57 19.55 -1.42
N ASN A 247 2.12 19.23 -0.21
CA ASN A 247 1.78 17.91 0.32
C ASN A 247 0.64 17.27 -0.51
N ASN A 248 0.65 17.45 -1.83
CA ASN A 248 -0.34 16.93 -2.73
C ASN A 248 -0.10 15.42 -2.82
N HIS A 249 -1.03 14.65 -2.27
CA HIS A 249 -1.11 13.20 -2.41
C HIS A 249 -0.75 12.75 -3.83
N GLU A 250 -1.27 13.47 -4.83
CA GLU A 250 -1.07 13.18 -6.24
C GLU A 250 0.35 13.41 -6.75
N SER A 251 1.06 14.44 -6.28
CA SER A 251 2.44 14.70 -6.71
C SER A 251 3.37 13.61 -6.16
N ARG A 252 3.11 13.15 -4.93
CA ARG A 252 3.87 12.08 -4.29
C ARG A 252 3.54 10.71 -4.88
N LEU A 253 2.28 10.45 -5.20
CA LEU A 253 1.89 9.28 -6.00
C LEU A 253 2.51 9.32 -7.39
N GLY A 254 2.61 10.50 -8.03
CA GLY A 254 3.28 10.68 -9.31
C GLY A 254 4.79 10.36 -9.25
N ILE A 255 5.45 10.60 -8.12
CA ILE A 255 6.85 10.21 -7.91
C ILE A 255 6.98 8.68 -7.77
N LEU A 256 6.09 8.05 -7.00
CA LEU A 256 6.02 6.59 -6.90
C LEU A 256 5.69 5.96 -8.26
N GLU A 257 4.78 6.57 -8.99
CA GLU A 257 4.42 6.20 -10.35
C GLU A 257 5.61 6.33 -11.30
N ALA A 258 6.36 7.43 -11.27
CA ALA A 258 7.55 7.59 -12.10
C ALA A 258 8.63 6.56 -11.77
N MET A 259 8.81 6.18 -10.49
CA MET A 259 9.74 5.11 -10.11
C MET A 259 9.30 3.73 -10.59
N LEU A 260 7.99 3.49 -10.70
CA LEU A 260 7.46 2.19 -11.09
C LEU A 260 7.22 2.10 -12.61
N GLN A 261 6.57 3.07 -13.24
CA GLN A 261 6.05 3.01 -14.62
C GLN A 261 7.11 3.04 -15.73
N GLU A 262 8.30 3.61 -15.52
CA GLU A 262 9.30 3.79 -16.59
C GLU A 262 10.41 2.74 -16.60
N ASN A 263 10.09 1.43 -16.52
CA ASN A 263 11.12 0.36 -16.52
C ASN A 263 12.34 0.72 -15.65
N GLY A 264 12.09 1.28 -14.47
CA GLY A 264 13.12 1.88 -13.65
C GLY A 264 14.25 0.88 -13.43
N LYS A 265 15.49 1.30 -13.65
CA LYS A 265 16.65 0.41 -13.53
C LYS A 265 17.36 0.68 -12.23
N ILE A 266 17.51 -0.38 -11.43
CA ILE A 266 18.39 -0.39 -10.27
C ILE A 266 19.66 -1.09 -10.71
N LEU A 267 20.79 -0.42 -10.63
CA LEU A 267 22.07 -0.97 -11.05
C LEU A 267 22.79 -1.54 -9.83
N TYR A 268 23.61 -2.58 -10.01
CA TYR A 268 24.53 -3.02 -8.96
C TYR A 268 25.91 -3.39 -9.49
N ALA A 269 26.92 -3.29 -8.64
CA ALA A 269 28.27 -3.76 -8.90
C ALA A 269 28.97 -4.22 -7.60
N PRO A 270 29.85 -5.23 -7.63
CA PRO A 270 30.23 -6.05 -8.78
C PRO A 270 29.23 -7.22 -9.02
N ASN A 271 29.11 -7.68 -10.27
CA ASN A 271 28.30 -8.85 -10.64
C ASN A 271 29.02 -10.16 -10.27
N VAL A 272 28.99 -10.49 -8.97
CA VAL A 272 29.57 -11.70 -8.38
C VAL A 272 28.43 -12.57 -7.81
N GLU A 273 28.64 -13.89 -7.71
CA GLU A 273 27.63 -14.85 -7.24
C GLU A 273 26.98 -14.43 -5.91
N VAL A 274 27.81 -14.09 -4.92
CA VAL A 274 27.35 -13.70 -3.58
C VAL A 274 26.46 -12.45 -3.62
N VAL A 275 26.81 -11.47 -4.47
CA VAL A 275 26.00 -10.25 -4.63
C VAL A 275 24.72 -10.56 -5.38
N ARG A 276 24.76 -11.46 -6.38
CA ARG A 276 23.57 -11.89 -7.11
C ARG A 276 22.58 -12.61 -6.21
N GLU A 277 23.05 -13.36 -5.22
CA GLU A 277 22.19 -13.96 -4.19
C GLU A 277 21.47 -12.90 -3.37
N VAL A 278 22.18 -11.85 -2.90
CA VAL A 278 21.58 -10.70 -2.20
C VAL A 278 20.54 -10.03 -3.08
N ILE A 279 20.87 -9.76 -4.34
CA ILE A 279 19.94 -9.13 -5.29
C ILE A 279 18.74 -10.04 -5.57
N SER A 280 18.93 -11.36 -5.66
CA SER A 280 17.83 -12.31 -5.82
C SER A 280 16.84 -12.23 -4.65
N LYS A 281 17.34 -12.11 -3.41
CA LYS A 281 16.49 -11.90 -2.23
C LYS A 281 15.79 -10.54 -2.22
N ALA A 282 16.44 -9.50 -2.73
CA ALA A 282 15.80 -8.19 -2.92
C ALA A 282 14.66 -8.28 -3.95
N THR A 283 14.87 -8.99 -5.07
CA THR A 283 13.83 -9.18 -6.09
C THR A 283 12.67 -10.03 -5.58
N GLU A 284 12.92 -11.04 -4.74
CA GLU A 284 11.86 -11.85 -4.11
C GLU A 284 10.94 -10.98 -3.24
N SER A 285 11.51 -10.02 -2.50
CA SER A 285 10.74 -9.07 -1.69
C SER A 285 9.83 -8.19 -2.55
N LEU A 286 10.33 -7.76 -3.72
CA LEU A 286 9.58 -6.97 -4.70
C LEU A 286 8.57 -7.82 -5.52
N ALA A 287 8.78 -9.13 -5.64
CA ALA A 287 7.90 -10.04 -6.39
C ALA A 287 6.54 -10.30 -5.70
N SER A 288 6.35 -9.87 -4.45
CA SER A 288 5.03 -9.92 -3.80
C SER A 288 3.96 -9.16 -4.59
N LEU A 289 4.37 -8.11 -5.31
CA LEU A 289 3.55 -7.31 -6.20
C LEU A 289 3.13 -8.05 -7.48
N SER A 290 4.00 -8.88 -8.06
CA SER A 290 3.66 -9.66 -9.25
C SER A 290 2.67 -10.79 -8.95
N LYS A 291 2.64 -11.31 -7.72
CA LYS A 291 1.66 -12.32 -7.29
C LYS A 291 0.22 -11.81 -7.34
N LEU A 292 -0.02 -10.51 -7.14
CA LEU A 292 -1.35 -9.92 -7.22
C LEU A 292 -1.93 -10.00 -8.65
N LYS A 293 -1.06 -9.90 -9.66
CA LYS A 293 -1.45 -10.08 -11.07
C LYS A 293 -1.90 -11.51 -11.35
N GLU A 294 -1.12 -12.49 -10.86
CA GLU A 294 -1.45 -13.91 -11.01
C GLU A 294 -2.79 -14.24 -10.37
N LEU A 295 -3.03 -13.73 -9.16
CA LEU A 295 -4.32 -13.86 -8.47
C LEU A 295 -5.47 -13.30 -9.31
N ALA A 296 -5.33 -12.09 -9.84
CA ALA A 296 -6.38 -11.44 -10.63
C ALA A 296 -6.77 -12.28 -11.86
N VAL A 297 -5.79 -12.90 -12.52
CA VAL A 297 -6.02 -13.80 -13.67
C VAL A 297 -6.74 -15.08 -13.21
N ILE A 298 -6.30 -15.71 -12.12
CA ILE A 298 -6.92 -16.94 -11.59
C ILE A 298 -8.38 -16.69 -11.21
N VAL A 299 -8.66 -15.61 -10.48
CA VAL A 299 -10.03 -15.25 -10.06
C VAL A 299 -10.94 -15.03 -11.25
N SER A 300 -10.45 -14.32 -12.28
CA SER A 300 -11.24 -14.08 -13.49
C SER A 300 -11.66 -15.36 -14.20
N ARG A 301 -10.74 -16.34 -14.29
CA ARG A 301 -11.00 -17.64 -14.90
C ARG A 301 -12.08 -18.41 -14.14
N THR A 302 -11.96 -18.47 -12.81
CA THR A 302 -12.91 -19.18 -11.94
C THR A 302 -14.32 -18.59 -12.01
N LEU A 303 -14.43 -17.26 -12.11
CA LEU A 303 -15.73 -16.59 -12.29
C LEU A 303 -16.34 -16.90 -13.66
N SER A 304 -15.55 -16.89 -14.74
CA SER A 304 -16.04 -17.21 -16.09
C SER A 304 -16.53 -18.66 -16.23
N GLU A 305 -15.84 -19.62 -15.62
CA GLU A 305 -16.25 -21.04 -15.63
C GLU A 305 -17.57 -21.27 -14.87
N SER A 306 -17.96 -20.35 -13.96
CA SER A 306 -19.22 -20.46 -13.21
C SER A 306 -20.48 -20.08 -14.02
N ASP A 307 -20.32 -19.31 -15.10
CA ASP A 307 -21.44 -18.83 -15.91
C ASP A 307 -21.84 -19.82 -17.02
N GLU A 308 -20.88 -20.54 -17.65
CA GLU A 308 -21.20 -21.59 -18.63
C GLU A 308 -21.91 -22.82 -17.99
N ASP A 309 -21.61 -23.10 -16.72
CA ASP A 309 -22.19 -24.21 -15.97
C ASP A 309 -23.57 -23.89 -15.35
N SER A 310 -24.02 -22.62 -15.44
CA SER A 310 -25.28 -22.13 -14.88
C SER A 310 -26.47 -22.44 -15.78
N GLU A 311 -26.32 -22.34 -17.11
CA GLU A 311 -27.43 -22.55 -18.05
C GLU A 311 -27.89 -24.01 -18.17
N ASN A 312 -27.08 -24.99 -17.72
CA ASN A 312 -27.35 -26.42 -17.89
C ASN A 312 -27.74 -27.19 -16.61
N ARG A 313 -27.88 -26.55 -15.44
CA ARG A 313 -28.11 -27.27 -14.18
C ARG A 313 -29.59 -27.46 -13.85
N LYS A 314 -30.01 -28.74 -13.82
CA LYS A 314 -31.11 -29.23 -12.98
C LYS A 314 -30.92 -28.74 -11.55
N LEU A 315 -31.98 -28.26 -10.88
CA LEU A 315 -31.95 -27.94 -9.45
C LEU A 315 -31.25 -29.09 -8.69
N VAL A 316 -30.21 -28.77 -7.91
CA VAL A 316 -29.42 -29.78 -7.16
C VAL A 316 -30.32 -30.54 -6.17
N ILE A 317 -31.34 -29.88 -5.62
CA ILE A 317 -32.35 -30.48 -4.73
C ILE A 317 -33.74 -30.05 -5.23
N PRO A 318 -34.68 -30.98 -5.48
CA PRO A 318 -36.04 -30.63 -5.87
C PRO A 318 -36.80 -29.86 -4.76
N PRO A 319 -37.79 -29.02 -5.11
CA PRO A 319 -38.52 -28.19 -4.15
C PRO A 319 -39.17 -28.98 -3.00
N ARG A 320 -39.65 -30.19 -3.28
CA ARG A 320 -40.33 -31.05 -2.31
C ARG A 320 -39.38 -31.57 -1.22
N SER A 321 -38.18 -32.01 -1.61
CA SER A 321 -37.14 -32.47 -0.68
C SER A 321 -36.61 -31.32 0.17
N LEU A 322 -36.53 -30.12 -0.41
CA LEU A 322 -36.09 -28.91 0.29
C LEU A 322 -37.08 -28.47 1.38
N LEU A 323 -38.39 -28.62 1.14
CA LEU A 323 -39.42 -28.37 2.14
C LEU A 323 -39.40 -29.38 3.29
N PHE A 324 -39.16 -30.67 3.00
CA PHE A 324 -38.99 -31.71 4.02
C PHE A 324 -37.81 -31.39 4.95
N ILE A 325 -36.66 -31.02 4.36
CA ILE A 325 -35.46 -30.63 5.12
C ILE A 325 -35.78 -29.43 6.02
N LYS A 326 -36.44 -28.40 5.48
CA LYS A 326 -36.78 -27.18 6.23
C LYS A 326 -37.71 -27.44 7.40
N GLN A 327 -38.67 -28.35 7.26
CA GLN A 327 -39.64 -28.66 8.29
C GLN A 327 -39.07 -29.57 9.39
N TYR A 328 -38.20 -30.52 9.03
CA TYR A 328 -37.69 -31.53 9.97
C TYR A 328 -36.32 -31.19 10.57
N TYR A 329 -35.36 -30.75 9.74
CA TYR A 329 -34.01 -30.38 10.17
C TYR A 329 -33.85 -28.86 10.39
N GLY A 330 -34.89 -28.07 10.15
CA GLY A 330 -34.85 -26.61 10.25
C GLY A 330 -34.00 -25.97 9.14
N GLU A 331 -33.33 -24.86 9.46
CA GLU A 331 -32.43 -24.15 8.52
C GLU A 331 -31.04 -24.79 8.39
N ALA A 332 -30.88 -26.07 8.76
CA ALA A 332 -29.57 -26.76 8.77
C ALA A 332 -28.88 -26.82 7.40
N LEU A 333 -29.64 -26.81 6.29
CA LEU A 333 -29.11 -26.86 4.93
C LEU A 333 -29.32 -25.52 4.19
N THR A 334 -28.65 -24.46 4.65
CA THR A 334 -28.65 -23.16 3.95
C THR A 334 -27.56 -23.13 2.89
N LEU A 335 -27.88 -23.53 1.65
CA LEU A 335 -27.02 -23.24 0.50
C LEU A 335 -27.02 -21.72 0.29
N LYS A 336 -25.93 -21.04 0.67
CA LYS A 336 -25.76 -19.62 0.38
C LYS A 336 -25.58 -19.49 -1.13
N THR A 337 -26.62 -19.12 -1.86
CA THR A 337 -26.44 -18.79 -3.28
C THR A 337 -25.63 -17.51 -3.37
N SER A 338 -24.70 -17.44 -4.32
CA SER A 338 -23.99 -16.19 -4.60
C SER A 338 -25.02 -15.12 -4.97
N ASN A 339 -25.19 -14.09 -4.14
CA ASN A 339 -26.14 -12.99 -4.34
C ASN A 339 -25.78 -12.07 -5.52
N ILE A 340 -24.81 -12.46 -6.35
CA ILE A 340 -24.32 -11.64 -7.47
C ILE A 340 -25.31 -11.78 -8.64
N PRO A 341 -26.01 -10.69 -9.03
CA PRO A 341 -26.83 -10.69 -10.23
C PRO A 341 -25.94 -11.08 -11.43
N PRO A 342 -26.41 -11.93 -12.36
CA PRO A 342 -25.61 -12.36 -13.51
C PRO A 342 -25.11 -11.17 -14.34
N GLU A 343 -25.87 -10.07 -14.41
CA GLU A 343 -25.49 -8.84 -15.12
C GLU A 343 -24.27 -8.14 -14.53
N ASN A 344 -24.07 -8.19 -13.21
CA ASN A 344 -22.92 -7.56 -12.56
C ASN A 344 -21.66 -8.43 -12.68
N ARG A 345 -21.76 -9.74 -12.90
CA ARG A 345 -20.60 -10.65 -12.94
C ARG A 345 -19.63 -10.33 -14.06
N SER A 346 -20.14 -10.01 -15.25
CA SER A 346 -19.32 -9.65 -16.41
C SER A 346 -18.47 -8.41 -16.17
N ILE A 347 -19.05 -7.38 -15.54
CA ILE A 347 -18.37 -6.13 -15.15
C ILE A 347 -17.27 -6.43 -14.13
N ILE A 348 -17.56 -7.30 -13.15
CA ILE A 348 -16.62 -7.69 -12.10
C ILE A 348 -15.42 -8.45 -12.70
N VAL A 349 -15.68 -9.41 -13.60
CA VAL A 349 -14.65 -10.18 -14.29
C VAL A 349 -13.81 -9.29 -15.19
N GLU A 350 -14.43 -8.40 -15.96
CA GLU A 350 -13.72 -7.42 -16.79
C GLU A 350 -12.80 -6.54 -15.94
N LYS A 351 -13.27 -6.10 -14.77
CA LYS A 351 -12.46 -5.25 -13.87
C LYS A 351 -11.27 -6.00 -13.26
N TRP A 352 -11.46 -7.23 -12.79
CA TRP A 352 -10.35 -8.09 -12.35
C TRP A 352 -9.37 -8.37 -13.48
N LEU A 353 -9.86 -8.60 -14.70
CA LEU A 353 -9.01 -8.75 -15.88
C LEU A 353 -8.23 -7.47 -16.19
N SER A 354 -8.82 -6.28 -16.04
CA SER A 354 -8.08 -5.03 -16.22
C SER A 354 -6.94 -4.87 -15.21
N LEU A 355 -7.14 -5.28 -13.95
CA LEU A 355 -6.08 -5.30 -12.94
C LEU A 355 -5.00 -6.33 -13.31
N GLY A 356 -5.39 -7.54 -13.73
CA GLY A 356 -4.48 -8.59 -14.17
C GLY A 356 -3.75 -8.30 -15.48
N ARG A 357 -4.30 -7.44 -16.34
CA ARG A 357 -3.68 -6.98 -17.59
C ARG A 357 -2.81 -5.75 -17.40
N SER A 358 -2.99 -5.00 -16.30
CA SER A 358 -2.10 -3.90 -15.98
C SER A 358 -0.67 -4.43 -15.92
N ASN A 359 0.21 -3.88 -16.76
CA ASN A 359 1.63 -4.13 -16.61
C ASN A 359 2.02 -3.45 -15.32
N LEU A 360 2.46 -4.24 -14.34
CA LEU A 360 3.17 -3.72 -13.20
C LEU A 360 4.66 -3.79 -13.53
N PRO A 361 5.25 -2.72 -14.11
CA PRO A 361 6.69 -2.64 -14.28
C PRO A 361 7.32 -2.65 -12.89
N LEU A 362 7.86 -3.80 -12.51
CA LEU A 362 8.81 -3.87 -11.42
C LEU A 362 10.15 -3.37 -11.94
N PRO A 363 10.94 -2.65 -11.13
CA PRO A 363 12.22 -2.16 -11.56
C PRO A 363 13.16 -3.33 -11.89
N GLU A 364 13.80 -3.26 -13.05
CA GLU A 364 14.78 -4.27 -13.47
C GLU A 364 16.11 -4.02 -12.75
N ILE A 365 16.69 -5.07 -12.16
CA ILE A 365 17.96 -4.97 -11.45
C ILE A 365 19.11 -5.48 -12.33
N ILE A 366 20.01 -4.60 -12.75
CA ILE A 366 21.08 -4.88 -13.73
C ILE A 366 22.45 -4.88 -13.06
N GLY A 367 23.23 -5.96 -13.29
CA GLY A 367 24.56 -6.13 -12.73
C GLY A 367 25.68 -5.68 -13.66
N PHE A 368 26.69 -5.00 -13.09
CA PHE A 368 27.91 -4.58 -13.77
C PHE A 368 29.14 -5.15 -13.06
N ASP A 369 30.21 -5.40 -13.83
CA ASP A 369 31.47 -5.90 -13.26
C ASP A 369 32.17 -4.86 -12.38
N ASN A 370 32.19 -3.60 -12.81
CA ASN A 370 32.94 -2.51 -12.19
C ASN A 370 32.04 -1.29 -11.95
N GLU A 371 32.35 -0.56 -10.88
CA GLU A 371 31.69 0.71 -10.54
C GLU A 371 31.73 1.73 -11.68
N SER A 372 32.87 1.91 -12.35
CA SER A 372 32.99 2.87 -13.44
C SER A 372 32.11 2.52 -14.66
N ALA A 373 31.83 1.24 -14.88
CA ALA A 373 30.92 0.81 -15.96
C ALA A 373 29.46 1.15 -15.60
N LEU A 374 29.10 0.93 -14.34
CA LEU A 374 27.80 1.31 -13.78
C LEU A 374 27.57 2.82 -13.89
N GLU A 375 28.58 3.63 -13.53
CA GLU A 375 28.49 5.10 -13.63
C GLU A 375 28.31 5.60 -15.06
N ARG A 376 29.07 5.04 -16.02
CA ARG A 376 28.93 5.42 -17.44
C ARG A 376 27.52 5.11 -17.94
N PHE A 377 26.99 3.94 -17.61
CA PHE A 377 25.63 3.57 -17.99
C PHE A 377 24.58 4.51 -17.38
N ALA A 378 24.75 4.89 -16.11
CA ALA A 378 23.87 5.84 -15.43
C ALA A 378 23.92 7.25 -16.04
N LEU A 379 25.09 7.70 -16.48
CA LEU A 379 25.26 8.99 -17.17
C LEU A 379 24.64 9.00 -18.57
N GLU A 380 24.69 7.87 -19.28
CA GLU A 380 24.07 7.74 -20.61
C GLU A 380 22.53 7.67 -20.54
N ASN A 381 21.97 7.12 -19.46
CA ASN A 381 20.53 6.89 -19.29
C ASN A 381 19.97 7.50 -17.99
N PRO A 382 20.05 8.82 -17.77
CA PRO A 382 19.71 9.44 -16.50
C PRO A 382 18.21 9.42 -16.17
N THR A 383 17.33 9.23 -17.17
CA THR A 383 15.88 9.19 -16.95
C THR A 383 15.40 7.82 -16.44
N VAL A 384 16.12 6.75 -16.77
CA VAL A 384 15.70 5.37 -16.47
C VAL A 384 16.34 4.86 -15.17
N VAL A 385 17.52 5.38 -14.81
CA VAL A 385 18.27 4.89 -13.65
C VAL A 385 17.79 5.55 -12.37
N ILE A 386 17.27 4.72 -11.46
CA ILE A 386 16.78 5.17 -10.13
C ILE A 386 17.95 5.26 -9.15
N ALA A 387 18.73 4.19 -9.06
CA ALA A 387 19.85 4.09 -8.13
C ALA A 387 20.89 3.06 -8.60
N GLY A 388 22.11 3.20 -8.09
CA GLY A 388 23.20 2.24 -8.21
C GLY A 388 23.66 1.76 -6.83
N ILE A 389 23.79 0.45 -6.65
CA ILE A 389 24.26 -0.18 -5.43
C ILE A 389 25.67 -0.71 -5.68
N VAL A 390 26.66 -0.26 -4.91
CA VAL A 390 28.04 -0.68 -5.10
C VAL A 390 28.58 -1.29 -3.81
N PHE A 391 29.04 -2.54 -3.88
CA PHE A 391 29.69 -3.24 -2.78
C PHE A 391 31.21 -3.04 -2.86
N GLU A 392 31.84 -2.61 -1.77
CA GLU A 392 33.27 -2.23 -1.78
C GLU A 392 34.21 -3.40 -1.50
N ASP A 393 33.85 -4.26 -0.55
CA ASP A 393 34.72 -5.34 -0.04
C ASP A 393 34.42 -6.70 -0.71
N VAL A 394 33.99 -6.70 -1.98
CA VAL A 394 33.62 -7.93 -2.72
C VAL A 394 34.41 -8.05 -4.03
N SER A 395 35.00 -9.21 -4.26
CA SER A 395 35.76 -9.55 -5.48
C SER A 395 35.21 -10.80 -6.15
N ARG A 396 35.64 -11.12 -7.37
CA ARG A 396 35.18 -12.32 -8.11
C ARG A 396 35.49 -13.65 -7.40
N GLU A 397 36.50 -13.67 -6.53
CA GLU A 397 36.93 -14.86 -5.79
C GLU A 397 36.16 -15.04 -4.47
N THR A 398 35.39 -14.02 -4.05
CA THR A 398 34.70 -14.02 -2.76
C THR A 398 33.50 -14.96 -2.81
N THR A 399 33.53 -16.02 -2.01
CA THR A 399 32.46 -17.05 -1.95
C THR A 399 31.38 -16.75 -0.91
N ALA A 400 31.64 -15.87 0.05
CA ALA A 400 30.68 -15.49 1.09
C ALA A 400 30.85 -14.02 1.49
N LEU A 401 29.77 -13.39 1.99
CA LEU A 401 29.83 -12.04 2.53
C LEU A 401 30.74 -11.98 3.77
N ASN A 402 31.52 -10.90 3.88
CA ASN A 402 32.31 -10.64 5.07
C ASN A 402 31.39 -10.35 6.27
N ARG A 403 31.90 -10.56 7.50
CA ARG A 403 31.19 -10.24 8.76
C ARG A 403 30.76 -8.78 8.82
N VAL A 404 31.50 -7.88 8.18
CA VAL A 404 31.14 -6.48 8.01
C VAL A 404 31.06 -6.21 6.52
N VAL A 405 29.86 -5.89 6.04
CA VAL A 405 29.61 -5.55 4.64
C VAL A 405 29.57 -4.04 4.50
N LYS A 406 30.37 -3.51 3.56
CA LYS A 406 30.33 -2.10 3.16
C LYS A 406 29.74 -1.99 1.76
N TYR A 407 28.71 -1.16 1.65
CA TYR A 407 28.08 -0.85 0.39
C TYR A 407 27.69 0.63 0.36
N LYS A 408 27.52 1.16 -0.85
CA LYS A 408 27.08 2.54 -1.10
C LYS A 408 25.88 2.52 -2.02
N ILE A 409 24.91 3.38 -1.72
CA ILE A 409 23.79 3.68 -2.60
C ILE A 409 24.10 5.00 -3.30
N ARG A 410 24.01 4.99 -4.63
CA ARG A 410 24.22 6.15 -5.49
C ARG A 410 22.91 6.51 -6.18
N GLN A 411 22.49 7.74 -6.01
CA GLN A 411 21.33 8.29 -6.71
C GLN A 411 21.72 9.61 -7.39
N ILE A 412 20.90 10.02 -8.34
CA ILE A 412 21.07 11.29 -9.04
C ILE A 412 20.83 12.43 -8.02
N PRO A 413 21.64 13.51 -8.01
CA PRO A 413 21.48 14.62 -7.06
C PRO A 413 20.13 15.36 -7.12
N ALA A 414 19.27 15.04 -8.10
CA ALA A 414 17.91 15.55 -8.17
C ALA A 414 16.96 14.85 -7.19
N PHE A 415 17.28 13.62 -6.77
CA PHE A 415 16.44 12.76 -5.93
C PHE A 415 16.83 12.83 -4.44
N THR A 416 18.06 13.20 -4.14
CA THR A 416 18.55 13.28 -2.75
C THR A 416 19.06 14.68 -2.42
N PRO A 417 18.91 15.13 -1.16
CA PRO A 417 19.48 16.40 -0.74
C PRO A 417 21.02 16.33 -0.79
N THR A 418 21.65 17.50 -0.79
CA THR A 418 23.12 17.60 -0.92
C THR A 418 23.82 17.05 0.31
N THR A 419 24.84 16.23 0.10
CA THR A 419 25.71 15.69 1.17
C THR A 419 26.87 16.60 1.56
N MET A 420 26.92 17.83 1.02
CA MET A 420 27.98 18.82 1.31
C MET A 420 28.03 19.23 2.79
N GLY A 421 26.90 19.14 3.50
CA GLY A 421 26.82 19.43 4.93
C GLY A 421 25.84 18.49 5.62
N ALA A 422 26.26 17.91 6.75
CA ALA A 422 25.38 17.05 7.55
C ALA A 422 24.40 17.85 8.42
N ARG A 423 24.69 19.14 8.64
CA ARG A 423 23.85 20.07 9.40
C ARG A 423 23.86 21.42 8.72
N ASP A 424 22.80 22.18 8.94
CA ASP A 424 22.78 23.57 8.55
C ASP A 424 23.88 24.34 9.31
N VAL A 425 24.78 24.98 8.57
CA VAL A 425 25.99 25.61 9.10
C VAL A 425 25.65 26.76 10.04
N PHE A 426 24.55 27.46 9.78
CA PHE A 426 24.15 28.62 10.59
C PHE A 426 23.12 28.29 11.66
N ALA A 427 22.65 27.03 11.74
CA ALA A 427 21.57 26.59 12.64
C ALA A 427 20.43 27.63 12.77
N SER A 428 20.18 28.39 11.71
CA SER A 428 19.36 29.59 11.78
C SER A 428 17.87 29.24 11.90
N PHE A 429 17.53 27.99 11.57
CA PHE A 429 16.19 27.48 11.60
C PHE A 429 16.05 26.44 12.72
N ASN A 430 15.51 26.89 13.86
CA ASN A 430 15.11 26.04 14.98
C ASN A 430 13.68 25.50 14.79
N GLY A 431 13.33 25.08 13.57
CA GLY A 431 12.00 24.59 13.23
C GLY A 431 12.02 23.20 12.62
N PRO A 432 10.87 22.52 12.53
CA PRO A 432 10.77 21.22 11.90
C PRO A 432 11.09 21.34 10.41
N ARG A 433 11.93 20.45 9.88
CA ARG A 433 12.27 20.36 8.45
C ARG A 433 11.27 19.44 7.74
N ASP A 434 9.99 19.80 7.87
CA ASP A 434 8.83 19.04 7.39
C ASP A 434 8.68 18.99 5.86
N TRP A 435 9.39 19.86 5.15
CA TRP A 435 9.30 20.04 3.70
C TRP A 435 10.36 19.24 2.92
N ASP A 436 11.28 18.54 3.60
CA ASP A 436 12.42 17.85 2.98
C ASP A 436 12.45 16.37 3.37
N ASP A 437 11.45 15.61 2.93
CA ASP A 437 11.40 14.15 3.05
C ASP A 437 11.95 13.44 1.81
N SER A 438 12.82 14.12 1.05
CA SER A 438 13.36 13.69 -0.24
C SER A 438 13.94 12.26 -0.20
N TYR A 439 14.65 11.88 0.88
CA TYR A 439 15.19 10.52 1.03
C TYR A 439 14.12 9.42 1.05
N TYR A 440 12.94 9.70 1.62
CA TYR A 440 11.83 8.77 1.57
C TYR A 440 11.10 8.85 0.24
N SER A 441 10.71 10.07 -0.14
CA SER A 441 9.89 10.33 -1.33
C SER A 441 10.53 9.81 -2.61
N TYR A 442 11.87 9.85 -2.72
CA TYR A 442 12.62 9.34 -3.87
C TYR A 442 13.22 7.94 -3.69
N GLY A 443 12.75 7.17 -2.70
CA GLY A 443 13.03 5.74 -2.58
C GLY A 443 14.44 5.36 -2.07
N PHE A 444 15.27 6.32 -1.62
CA PHE A 444 16.59 6.02 -1.05
C PHE A 444 16.46 5.06 0.15
N LEU A 445 15.57 5.40 1.09
CA LEU A 445 15.34 4.60 2.29
C LEU A 445 14.71 3.24 1.98
N TRP A 446 13.98 3.13 0.87
CA TRP A 446 13.35 1.89 0.44
C TRP A 446 14.38 0.90 -0.06
N ILE A 447 15.30 1.38 -0.90
CA ILE A 447 16.41 0.59 -1.41
C ILE A 447 17.31 0.16 -0.26
N GLN A 448 17.58 1.07 0.68
CA GLN A 448 18.36 0.76 1.88
C GLN A 448 17.73 -0.39 2.67
N ASP A 449 16.45 -0.27 3.02
CA ASP A 449 15.73 -1.28 3.81
C ASP A 449 15.66 -2.66 3.11
N ILE A 450 15.37 -2.69 1.80
CA ILE A 450 15.31 -3.95 1.03
C ILE A 450 16.70 -4.61 0.94
N ILE A 451 17.75 -3.84 0.66
CA ILE A 451 19.10 -4.37 0.50
C ILE A 451 19.68 -4.83 1.83
N GLU A 452 19.50 -4.07 2.91
CA GLU A 452 19.97 -4.47 4.25
C GLU A 452 19.30 -5.75 4.72
N ARG A 453 17.97 -5.87 4.53
CA ARG A 453 17.26 -7.12 4.82
C ARG A 453 17.76 -8.29 3.99
N SER A 454 18.06 -8.06 2.71
CA SER A 454 18.59 -9.09 1.82
C SER A 454 20.00 -9.54 2.23
N ILE A 455 20.86 -8.61 2.65
CA ILE A 455 22.18 -8.91 3.21
C ILE A 455 22.05 -9.75 4.47
N ILE A 456 21.17 -9.38 5.41
CA ILE A 456 20.95 -10.13 6.65
C ILE A 456 20.44 -11.54 6.34
N SER A 457 19.51 -11.68 5.39
CA SER A 457 18.97 -12.97 4.94
C SER A 457 20.07 -13.90 4.43
N VAL A 458 20.94 -13.40 3.55
CA VAL A 458 22.09 -14.17 3.02
C VAL A 458 23.11 -14.49 4.11
N MET A 459 23.43 -13.54 4.99
CA MET A 459 24.41 -13.76 6.07
C MET A 459 23.92 -14.75 7.13
N THR A 460 22.62 -14.80 7.40
CA THR A 460 22.02 -15.69 8.40
C THR A 460 21.56 -17.03 7.83
N GLY A 461 21.40 -17.13 6.50
CA GLY A 461 20.83 -18.29 5.82
C GLY A 461 19.34 -18.49 6.10
N MET A 462 18.64 -17.47 6.62
CA MET A 462 17.22 -17.53 6.97
C MET A 462 16.45 -16.43 6.24
N SER A 463 15.24 -16.75 5.74
CA SER A 463 14.35 -15.75 5.15
C SER A 463 13.81 -14.82 6.24
N VAL A 464 14.27 -13.57 6.24
CA VAL A 464 13.83 -12.54 7.19
C VAL A 464 12.53 -11.89 6.68
N VAL A 465 11.39 -12.32 7.22
CA VAL A 465 10.07 -11.72 6.94
C VAL A 465 9.75 -10.63 7.97
N GLU A 466 10.13 -10.84 9.23
CA GLU A 466 9.94 -9.95 10.37
C GLU A 466 11.30 -9.64 11.02
N PRO A 467 11.48 -8.46 11.65
CA PRO A 467 10.51 -7.41 11.91
C PRO A 467 10.35 -6.42 10.73
N GLY A 468 9.14 -5.90 10.53
CA GLY A 468 8.90 -4.78 9.61
C GLY A 468 9.37 -3.46 10.22
N ALA A 469 9.93 -2.57 9.39
CA ALA A 469 10.39 -1.26 9.85
C ALA A 469 9.41 -0.14 9.44
N GLY A 470 9.24 0.81 10.35
CA GLY A 470 8.61 2.10 10.09
C GLY A 470 9.57 3.21 10.49
N MET A 471 9.34 4.41 9.97
CA MET A 471 10.00 5.62 10.44
C MET A 471 8.96 6.57 11.02
N GLN A 472 9.36 7.28 12.06
CA GLN A 472 8.58 8.37 12.61
C GLN A 472 9.52 9.55 12.82
N GLU A 473 9.17 10.70 12.25
CA GLU A 473 9.84 11.94 12.57
C GLU A 473 9.58 12.31 14.03
N MET A 474 10.52 13.00 14.68
CA MET A 474 10.30 13.47 16.04
C MET A 474 9.24 14.57 16.06
N ASP A 475 8.32 14.50 17.02
CA ASP A 475 7.36 15.57 17.27
C ASP A 475 8.10 16.87 17.61
N TYR A 476 7.59 17.98 17.09
CA TYR A 476 8.15 19.29 17.33
C TYR A 476 7.19 20.17 18.11
N ALA A 477 7.66 20.71 19.24
CA ALA A 477 6.87 21.63 20.05
C ALA A 477 6.58 22.94 19.32
N CYS A 478 5.54 23.66 19.75
CA CYS A 478 5.28 25.00 19.22
C CYS A 478 6.46 25.93 19.53
N PHE A 479 6.80 26.80 18.58
CA PHE A 479 7.90 27.74 18.73
C PHE A 479 7.63 29.06 18.02
N LYS A 480 8.40 30.07 18.41
CA LYS A 480 8.35 31.41 17.84
C LYS A 480 9.59 31.62 16.98
N TYR A 481 9.39 32.06 15.75
CA TYR A 481 10.45 32.33 14.79
C TYR A 481 10.48 33.81 14.43
N ASP A 482 11.57 34.49 14.75
CA ASP A 482 11.83 35.86 14.30
C ASP A 482 12.50 35.77 12.92
N ARG A 483 11.84 36.30 11.88
CA ARG A 483 12.38 36.43 10.51
C ARG A 483 13.41 37.55 10.43
#